data_AF-A0A8I1RBC6-F1
#
_entry.id   AF-A0A8I1RBC6-F1
#
_cell.length_a   1.000
_cell.length_b   1.000
_cell.length_c   1.000
_cell.angle_alpha   90.00
_cell.angle_beta   90.00
_cell.angle_gamma   90.00
#
_symmetry.space_group_name_H-M   'P 1'
#
loop_
_entity.id
_entity.type
_entity.pdbx_description
1 polymer ?
#
loop_
_entity_poly.entity_id
_entity_poly.type
_entity_poly.pdbx_seq_one_letter_code
_entity_poly.pdbx_strand_id
1 'polypeptide(L)'
;MEPINDYMMKDHRDCDGIFERARDAADAGDWDAAARAAGTFLARIERHIELEEDLLFPAFEESSGTSVGGPTETMRSEHVQMRPLFEQMRAALEAKNARQYGEAAQALHEILMQHNMKEEQMMYPMLDQSLGDDGAQRMVARLRERALPETA
;
A
#
# COMPACT_ATOMS: atom_id res chain seq x y z
N MET A 1 -22.74 5.44 -1.08
CA MET A 1 -21.73 5.79 -0.06
C MET A 1 -20.66 4.73 -0.15
N GLU A 2 -19.39 5.12 -0.13
CA GLU A 2 -18.27 4.18 -0.17
C GLU A 2 -17.60 4.17 1.20
N PRO A 3 -17.57 3.04 1.92
CA PRO A 3 -16.79 2.85 3.14
C PRO A 3 -15.28 3.06 2.90
N ILE A 4 -14.54 3.45 3.95
CA ILE A 4 -13.07 3.52 3.91
C ILE A 4 -12.51 2.16 3.51
N ASN A 5 -13.05 1.08 4.09
CA ASN A 5 -12.62 -0.28 3.78
C ASN A 5 -12.74 -0.60 2.30
N ASP A 6 -13.88 -0.32 1.67
CA ASP A 6 -14.10 -0.61 0.24
C ASP A 6 -13.15 0.19 -0.66
N TYR A 7 -12.92 1.46 -0.34
CA TYR A 7 -12.01 2.33 -1.06
C TYR A 7 -10.56 1.83 -0.99
N MET A 8 -10.07 1.53 0.22
CA MET A 8 -8.69 1.09 0.42
C MET A 8 -8.45 -0.34 -0.13
N MET A 9 -9.41 -1.26 0.03
CA MET A 9 -9.35 -2.58 -0.60
C MET A 9 -9.31 -2.52 -2.13
N LYS A 10 -9.97 -1.52 -2.75
CA LYS A 10 -9.83 -1.31 -4.18
C LYS A 10 -8.40 -0.89 -4.52
N ASP A 11 -7.81 0.00 -3.74
CA ASP A 11 -6.43 0.42 -3.95
C ASP A 11 -5.43 -0.74 -3.81
N HIS A 12 -5.62 -1.62 -2.83
CA HIS A 12 -4.85 -2.88 -2.70
C HIS A 12 -4.93 -3.73 -3.96
N ARG A 13 -6.15 -4.03 -4.43
CA ARG A 13 -6.34 -4.83 -5.66
C ARG A 13 -5.69 -4.21 -6.88
N ASP A 14 -5.76 -2.88 -7.00
CA ASP A 14 -5.13 -2.19 -8.12
C ASP A 14 -3.60 -2.27 -8.02
N CYS A 15 -3.03 -2.09 -6.81
CA CYS A 15 -1.60 -2.27 -6.53
C CYS A 15 -1.14 -3.70 -6.86
N ASP A 16 -1.85 -4.73 -6.41
CA ASP A 16 -1.55 -6.14 -6.66
C ASP A 16 -1.49 -6.42 -8.17
N GLY A 17 -2.48 -5.95 -8.93
CA GLY A 17 -2.50 -6.13 -10.38
C GLY A 17 -1.32 -5.45 -11.09
N ILE A 18 -0.87 -4.27 -10.63
CA ILE A 18 0.32 -3.60 -11.19
C ILE A 18 1.59 -4.35 -10.79
N PHE A 19 1.67 -4.81 -9.55
CA PHE A 19 2.79 -5.58 -9.02
C PHE A 19 3.02 -6.88 -9.79
N GLU A 20 1.96 -7.65 -10.03
CA GLU A 20 2.01 -8.87 -10.84
C GLU A 20 2.51 -8.58 -12.26
N ARG A 21 1.99 -7.54 -12.93
CA ARG A 21 2.47 -7.14 -14.27
C ARG A 21 3.95 -6.79 -14.29
N ALA A 22 4.44 -6.13 -13.24
CA ALA A 22 5.86 -5.76 -13.14
C ALA A 22 6.75 -7.00 -12.98
N ARG A 23 6.32 -7.95 -12.15
CA ARG A 23 6.99 -9.25 -11.96
C ARG A 23 7.03 -10.06 -13.25
N ASP A 24 5.88 -10.24 -13.90
CA ASP A 24 5.78 -11.01 -15.14
C ASP A 24 6.67 -10.41 -16.25
N ALA A 25 6.72 -9.08 -16.37
CA ALA A 25 7.57 -8.40 -17.33
C ALA A 25 9.07 -8.58 -17.02
N ALA A 26 9.46 -8.49 -15.74
CA ALA A 26 10.84 -8.72 -15.31
C ALA A 26 11.28 -10.17 -15.56
N ASP A 27 10.41 -11.15 -15.27
CA ASP A 27 10.65 -12.58 -15.51
C ASP A 27 10.74 -12.90 -17.02
N ALA A 28 9.97 -12.21 -17.85
CA ALA A 28 10.05 -12.29 -19.31
C ALA A 28 11.26 -11.54 -19.91
N GLY A 29 11.99 -10.76 -19.11
CA GLY A 29 13.10 -9.92 -19.57
C GLY A 29 12.66 -8.69 -20.39
N ASP A 30 11.37 -8.33 -20.38
CA ASP A 30 10.86 -7.08 -20.95
C ASP A 30 11.10 -5.94 -19.94
N TRP A 31 12.34 -5.47 -19.90
CA TRP A 31 12.78 -4.46 -18.94
C TRP A 31 12.08 -3.11 -19.11
N ASP A 32 11.64 -2.76 -20.32
CA ASP A 32 10.91 -1.52 -20.54
C ASP A 32 9.50 -1.61 -19.96
N ALA A 33 8.81 -2.74 -20.13
CA ALA A 33 7.52 -2.98 -19.49
C ALA A 33 7.66 -3.11 -17.96
N ALA A 34 8.69 -3.81 -17.49
CA ALA A 34 8.97 -3.98 -16.07
C ALA A 34 9.22 -2.62 -15.39
N ALA A 35 10.07 -1.77 -15.97
CA ALA A 35 10.36 -0.45 -15.43
C ALA A 35 9.12 0.45 -15.37
N ARG A 36 8.26 0.43 -16.40
CA ARG A 36 6.99 1.17 -16.39
C ARG A 36 6.06 0.68 -15.29
N ALA A 37 5.76 -0.62 -15.26
CA ALA A 37 4.82 -1.19 -14.30
C ALA A 37 5.34 -1.07 -12.86
N ALA A 38 6.62 -1.39 -12.62
CA ALA A 38 7.23 -1.25 -11.30
C ALA A 38 7.29 0.21 -10.85
N GLY A 39 7.59 1.15 -11.75
CA GLY A 39 7.56 2.58 -11.44
C GLY A 39 6.17 3.03 -10.98
N THR A 40 5.11 2.59 -11.67
CA THR A 40 3.73 2.85 -11.26
C THR A 40 3.40 2.19 -9.91
N PHE A 41 3.77 0.93 -9.71
CA PHE A 41 3.54 0.21 -8.45
C PHE A 41 4.22 0.91 -7.28
N LEU A 42 5.53 1.19 -7.39
CA LEU A 42 6.32 1.79 -6.32
C LEU A 42 5.80 3.17 -5.94
N ALA A 43 5.45 4.01 -6.92
CA ALA A 43 4.86 5.31 -6.65
C ALA A 43 3.50 5.19 -5.94
N ARG A 44 2.68 4.19 -6.32
CA ARG A 44 1.35 3.98 -5.75
C ARG A 44 1.40 3.44 -4.34
N ILE A 45 2.22 2.42 -4.06
CA ILE A 45 2.37 1.86 -2.72
C ILE A 45 3.02 2.85 -1.75
N GLU A 46 3.98 3.67 -2.20
CA GLU A 46 4.53 4.74 -1.37
C GLU A 46 3.46 5.79 -1.03
N ARG A 47 2.63 6.18 -2.00
CA ARG A 47 1.50 7.08 -1.73
C ARG A 47 0.46 6.41 -0.82
N HIS A 48 0.18 5.13 -1.00
CA HIS A 48 -0.73 4.38 -0.14
C HIS A 48 -0.29 4.51 1.33
N ILE A 49 0.97 4.13 1.61
CA ILE A 49 1.59 4.23 2.93
C ILE A 49 1.51 5.67 3.48
N GLU A 50 1.77 6.69 2.66
CA GLU A 50 1.66 8.10 3.07
C GLU A 50 0.22 8.47 3.48
N LEU A 51 -0.79 8.01 2.74
CA LEU A 51 -2.20 8.27 3.07
C LEU A 51 -2.58 7.63 4.41
N GLU A 52 -2.11 6.42 4.66
CA GLU A 52 -2.37 5.73 5.91
C GLU A 52 -1.70 6.40 7.08
N GLU A 53 -0.39 6.67 6.98
CA GLU A 53 0.38 7.28 8.06
C GLU A 53 -0.08 8.70 8.40
N ASP A 54 -0.53 9.48 7.41
CA ASP A 54 -0.93 10.88 7.61
C ASP A 54 -2.42 11.07 7.92
N LEU A 55 -3.29 10.13 7.51
CA LEU A 55 -4.74 10.30 7.63
C LEU A 55 -5.41 9.19 8.43
N LEU A 56 -5.19 7.93 8.06
CA LEU A 56 -5.94 6.81 8.65
C LEU A 56 -5.42 6.44 10.04
N PHE A 57 -4.11 6.32 10.21
CA PHE A 57 -3.53 5.95 11.51
C PHE A 57 -3.79 7.02 12.59
N PRO A 58 -3.69 8.34 12.31
CA PRO A 58 -4.10 9.35 13.29
C PRO A 58 -5.58 9.26 13.68
N ALA A 59 -6.47 9.04 12.71
CA ALA A 59 -7.90 8.86 12.99
C ALA A 59 -8.18 7.57 13.78
N PHE A 60 -7.42 6.51 13.52
CA PHE A 60 -7.51 5.24 14.25
C PHE A 60 -7.03 5.40 15.70
N GLU A 61 -5.93 6.11 15.91
CA GLU A 61 -5.39 6.38 17.25
C GLU A 61 -6.33 7.28 18.07
N GLU A 62 -6.93 8.29 17.44
CA GLU A 62 -7.92 9.16 18.10
C GLU A 62 -9.18 8.39 18.51
N SER A 63 -9.69 7.51 17.65
CA SER A 63 -10.88 6.70 17.94
C SER A 63 -10.64 5.58 18.95
N SER A 64 -9.48 4.92 18.90
CA SER A 64 -9.13 3.80 19.79
C SER A 64 -8.56 4.24 21.14
N GLY A 65 -8.15 5.51 21.27
CA GLY A 65 -7.50 6.05 22.47
C GLY A 65 -6.12 5.46 22.75
N THR A 66 -5.50 4.78 21.78
CA THR A 66 -4.19 4.12 21.91
C THR A 66 -3.24 4.60 20.82
N SER A 67 -2.15 5.26 21.20
CA SER A 67 -1.12 5.74 20.26
C SER A 67 0.25 5.06 20.42
N VAL A 68 0.64 4.66 21.64
CA VAL A 68 1.93 4.02 21.94
C VAL A 68 1.71 2.55 22.27
N GLY A 69 2.46 1.62 21.66
CA GLY A 69 2.27 0.18 21.82
C GLY A 69 1.02 -0.35 21.12
N GLY A 70 0.40 0.44 20.26
CA GLY A 70 -0.86 0.12 19.57
C GLY A 70 -0.67 -0.54 18.20
N PRO A 71 -1.75 -0.99 17.55
CA PRO A 71 -1.73 -1.62 16.24
C PRO A 71 -0.99 -0.79 15.17
N THR A 72 -1.18 0.53 15.18
CA THR A 72 -0.57 1.47 14.21
C THR A 72 0.95 1.57 14.34
N GLU A 73 1.54 1.27 15.51
CA GLU A 73 3.00 1.20 15.67
C GLU A 73 3.57 -0.03 14.94
N THR A 74 2.86 -1.17 15.02
CA THR A 74 3.23 -2.38 14.29
C THR A 74 3.15 -2.15 12.78
N MET A 75 2.09 -1.49 12.31
CA MET A 75 1.93 -1.14 10.88
C MET A 75 3.08 -0.26 10.37
N ARG A 76 3.43 0.80 11.10
CA ARG A 76 4.57 1.66 10.74
C ARG A 76 5.91 0.91 10.76
N SER A 77 6.09 -0.03 11.69
CA SER A 77 7.30 -0.87 11.69
C SER A 77 7.40 -1.71 10.42
N GLU A 78 6.30 -2.27 9.94
CA GLU A 78 6.25 -3.03 8.70
C GLU A 78 6.47 -2.14 7.47
N HIS A 79 5.90 -0.93 7.42
CA HIS A 79 6.21 0.05 6.36
C HIS A 79 7.71 0.35 6.30
N VAL A 80 8.35 0.52 7.46
CA VAL A 80 9.81 0.72 7.53
C VAL A 80 10.57 -0.50 6.98
N GLN A 81 10.08 -1.73 7.20
CA GLN A 81 10.67 -2.94 6.63
C GLN A 81 10.47 -3.06 5.12
N MET A 82 9.39 -2.50 4.56
CA MET A 82 9.12 -2.50 3.12
C MET A 82 10.02 -1.54 2.35
N ARG A 83 10.37 -0.38 2.93
CA ARG A 83 11.15 0.68 2.23
C ARG A 83 12.48 0.18 1.62
N PRO A 84 13.32 -0.61 2.32
CA PRO A 84 14.52 -1.19 1.71
C PRO A 84 14.24 -2.14 0.54
N LEU A 85 13.08 -2.79 0.49
CA LEU A 85 12.70 -3.68 -0.61
C LEU A 85 12.34 -2.87 -1.86
N PHE A 86 11.70 -1.70 -1.70
CA PHE A 86 11.45 -0.77 -2.80
C PHE A 86 12.75 -0.34 -3.47
N GLU A 87 13.78 0.01 -2.68
CA GLU A 87 15.10 0.36 -3.20
C GLU A 87 15.80 -0.82 -3.89
N GLN A 88 15.68 -2.04 -3.36
CA GLN A 88 16.21 -3.24 -4.01
C GLN A 88 15.52 -3.51 -5.35
N MET A 89 14.20 -3.35 -5.43
CA MET A 89 13.45 -3.47 -6.68
C MET A 89 13.92 -2.43 -7.71
N ARG A 90 14.08 -1.16 -7.31
CA ARG A 90 14.63 -0.09 -8.18
C ARG A 90 16.02 -0.46 -8.70
N ALA A 91 16.92 -0.85 -7.81
CA ALA A 91 18.28 -1.24 -8.19
C ALA A 91 18.31 -2.45 -9.13
N ALA A 92 17.44 -3.44 -8.91
CA ALA A 92 17.35 -4.62 -9.76
C ALA A 92 16.81 -4.30 -11.16
N LEU A 93 15.89 -3.35 -11.29
CA LEU A 93 15.40 -2.86 -12.59
C LEU A 93 16.52 -2.16 -13.39
N GLU A 94 17.27 -1.27 -12.75
CA GLU A 94 18.41 -0.59 -13.37
C GLU A 94 19.49 -1.59 -13.82
N ALA A 95 19.76 -2.60 -12.98
CA ALA A 95 20.69 -3.67 -13.28
C ALA A 95 20.15 -4.74 -14.25
N LYS A 96 18.86 -4.67 -14.62
CA LYS A 96 18.16 -5.68 -15.44
C LYS A 96 18.35 -7.10 -14.90
N ASN A 97 18.20 -7.25 -13.59
CA ASN A 97 18.48 -8.48 -12.85
C ASN A 97 17.19 -9.13 -12.34
N ALA A 98 16.66 -10.07 -13.12
CA ALA A 98 15.38 -10.73 -12.83
C ALA A 98 15.40 -11.49 -11.50
N ARG A 99 16.52 -12.14 -11.17
CA ARG A 99 16.66 -12.88 -9.91
C ARG A 99 16.55 -11.94 -8.71
N GLN A 100 17.30 -10.84 -8.71
CA GLN A 100 17.25 -9.88 -7.59
C GLN A 100 15.89 -9.17 -7.51
N TYR A 101 15.28 -8.85 -8.65
CA TYR A 101 13.95 -8.27 -8.67
C TYR A 101 12.93 -9.24 -8.06
N GLY A 102 12.93 -10.50 -8.48
CA GLY A 102 12.05 -11.54 -7.96
C GLY A 102 12.24 -11.82 -6.48
N GLU A 103 13.49 -11.84 -6.00
CA GLU A 103 13.81 -11.99 -4.56
C GLU A 103 13.22 -10.84 -3.72
N ALA A 104 13.43 -9.58 -4.15
CA ALA A 104 12.89 -8.42 -3.45
C ALA A 104 11.36 -8.35 -3.52
N ALA A 105 10.78 -8.67 -4.69
CA ALA A 105 9.33 -8.73 -4.89
C ALA A 105 8.69 -9.81 -3.99
N GLN A 106 9.27 -11.01 -3.93
CA GLN A 106 8.75 -12.09 -3.08
C GLN A 106 8.78 -11.70 -1.60
N ALA A 107 9.89 -11.12 -1.12
CA ALA A 107 9.98 -10.65 0.26
C ALA A 107 8.95 -9.54 0.57
N LEU A 108 8.70 -8.62 -0.38
CA LEU A 108 7.69 -7.58 -0.20
C LEU A 108 6.29 -8.19 -0.11
N HIS A 109 5.97 -9.13 -0.99
CA HIS A 109 4.67 -9.80 -1.01
C HIS A 109 4.37 -10.53 0.31
N GLU A 110 5.37 -11.19 0.91
CA GLU A 110 5.22 -11.88 2.19
C GLU A 110 4.83 -10.93 3.34
N ILE A 111 5.39 -9.72 3.37
CA ILE A 111 5.02 -8.69 4.35
C ILE A 111 3.59 -8.21 4.03
N LEU A 112 3.31 -7.85 2.77
CA LEU A 112 2.02 -7.31 2.35
C LEU A 112 0.85 -8.25 2.66
N MET A 113 1.03 -9.57 2.50
CA MET A 113 -0.03 -10.52 2.83
C MET A 113 -0.53 -10.39 4.28
N GLN A 114 0.37 -10.30 5.25
CA GLN A 114 -0.01 -10.16 6.66
C GLN A 114 -0.43 -8.73 6.99
N HIS A 115 0.20 -7.75 6.34
CA HIS A 115 -0.10 -6.34 6.49
C HIS A 115 -1.54 -6.02 6.10
N ASN A 116 -1.90 -6.31 4.84
CA ASN A 116 -3.22 -6.02 4.27
C ASN A 116 -4.32 -6.75 5.05
N MET A 117 -4.06 -7.97 5.54
CA MET A 117 -5.03 -8.68 6.39
C MET A 117 -5.39 -7.91 7.66
N LYS A 118 -4.44 -7.24 8.31
CA LYS A 118 -4.73 -6.44 9.52
C LYS A 118 -5.54 -5.20 9.18
N GLU A 119 -5.28 -4.60 8.02
CA GLU A 119 -6.00 -3.41 7.58
C GLU A 119 -7.44 -3.72 7.22
N GLU A 120 -7.62 -4.69 6.32
CA GLU A 120 -8.91 -5.06 5.76
C GLU A 120 -9.83 -5.75 6.76
N GLN A 121 -9.27 -6.50 7.73
CA GLN A 121 -10.08 -7.27 8.68
C GLN A 121 -10.26 -6.57 10.04
N MET A 122 -9.43 -5.56 10.34
CA MET A 122 -9.48 -4.87 11.63
C MET A 122 -9.52 -3.35 11.46
N MET A 123 -8.48 -2.75 10.88
CA MET A 123 -8.30 -1.30 11.01
C MET A 123 -9.33 -0.48 10.22
N TYR A 124 -9.55 -0.78 8.94
CA TYR A 124 -10.52 -0.04 8.14
C TYR A 124 -11.97 -0.27 8.62
N PRO A 125 -12.41 -1.51 8.93
CA PRO A 125 -13.75 -1.72 9.50
C PRO A 125 -13.97 -0.98 10.82
N MET A 126 -12.96 -0.91 11.70
CA MET A 126 -13.04 -0.16 12.95
C MET A 126 -13.14 1.36 12.71
N LEU A 127 -12.41 1.88 11.72
CA LEU A 127 -12.55 3.28 11.31
C LEU A 127 -13.94 3.60 10.77
N ASP A 128 -14.47 2.76 9.89
CA ASP A 128 -15.82 2.92 9.36
C ASP A 128 -16.86 2.92 10.50
N GLN A 129 -16.73 2.00 11.46
CA GLN A 129 -17.61 1.94 12.62
C GLN A 129 -17.50 3.18 13.53
N SER A 130 -16.27 3.64 13.81
CA SER A 130 -16.06 4.76 14.73
C SER A 130 -16.44 6.11 14.13
N LEU A 131 -16.19 6.30 12.84
CA LEU A 131 -16.47 7.57 12.16
C LEU A 131 -17.93 7.69 11.73
N GLY A 132 -18.60 6.54 11.55
CA GLY A 132 -19.92 6.46 10.94
C GLY A 132 -19.93 6.94 9.49
N ASP A 133 -21.07 6.81 8.86
CA ASP A 133 -21.32 7.11 7.45
C ASP A 133 -20.77 8.47 6.98
N ASP A 134 -21.14 9.56 7.68
CA ASP A 134 -20.72 10.92 7.31
C ASP A 134 -19.21 11.14 7.51
N GLY A 135 -18.63 10.51 8.55
CA GLY A 135 -17.21 10.61 8.84
C GLY A 135 -16.36 9.82 7.83
N ALA A 136 -16.77 8.60 7.52
CA ALA A 136 -16.16 7.76 6.49
C ALA A 136 -16.17 8.46 5.12
N GLN A 137 -17.31 9.06 4.72
CA GLN A 137 -17.40 9.80 3.47
C GLN A 137 -16.44 11.00 3.42
N ARG A 138 -16.30 11.77 4.51
CA ARG A 138 -15.33 12.86 4.58
C ARG A 138 -13.89 12.36 4.51
N MET A 139 -13.60 11.22 5.15
CA MET A 139 -12.27 10.61 5.08
C MET A 139 -11.93 10.16 3.66
N VAL A 140 -12.83 9.44 2.99
CA VAL A 140 -12.65 9.02 1.59
C VAL A 140 -12.44 10.21 0.66
N ALA A 141 -13.17 11.32 0.86
CA ALA A 141 -12.93 12.55 0.10
C ALA A 141 -11.49 13.07 0.27
N ARG A 142 -10.98 13.13 1.51
CA ARG A 142 -9.58 13.54 1.80
C ARG A 142 -8.55 12.59 1.21
N LEU A 143 -8.81 11.28 1.25
CA LEU A 143 -7.95 10.28 0.62
C LEU A 143 -7.85 10.53 -0.88
N ARG A 144 -8.99 10.72 -1.56
CA ARG A 144 -9.04 10.97 -3.01
C ARG A 144 -8.34 12.26 -3.43
N GLU A 145 -8.43 13.32 -2.63
CA GLU A 145 -7.73 14.60 -2.90
C GLU A 145 -6.21 14.45 -2.90
N ARG A 146 -5.69 13.47 -2.15
CA ARG A 146 -4.25 13.24 -1.97
C ARG A 146 -3.75 12.01 -2.72
N ALA A 147 -4.63 11.12 -3.16
CA ALA A 147 -4.27 9.94 -3.94
C ALA A 147 -3.59 10.34 -5.25
N LEU A 148 -2.73 9.46 -5.76
CA LEU A 148 -2.29 9.60 -7.14
C LEU A 148 -3.53 9.45 -8.05
N PRO A 149 -3.59 10.18 -9.17
CA PRO A 149 -4.66 9.96 -10.13
C PRO A 149 -4.63 8.49 -10.56
N GLU A 150 -5.80 7.94 -10.87
CA GLU A 150 -5.88 6.75 -11.73
C GLU A 150 -5.37 7.17 -13.12
N THR A 151 -4.05 7.32 -13.30
CA THR A 151 -3.51 7.88 -14.54
C THR A 151 -3.67 6.89 -15.69
N ALA A 152 -4.48 7.32 -16.66
CA ALA A 152 -4.35 7.26 -18.13
C ALA A 152 -3.77 6.00 -18.81
#